data_AF-A0A4C2A0V2-F1
#
_entry.id   AF-A0A4C2A0V2-F1
#
_cell.length_a   1.000
_cell.length_b   1.000
_cell.length_c   1.000
_cell.angle_alpha   90.00
_cell.angle_beta   90.00
_cell.angle_gamma   90.00
#
_symmetry.space_group_name_H-M   'P 1'
#
loop_
_entity.id
_entity.type
_entity.pdbx_description
1 polymer ?
#
loop_
_entity_poly.entity_id
_entity_poly.type
_entity_poly.pdbx_seq_one_letter_code
_entity_poly.pdbx_strand_id
1 'polypeptide(L)'
;MEAFKPEIVLTVADSLISFTDGIKRVSKSVDRTCSMLEICIKRYQNSPQLQNTALVGVIVGSDRKEQRERCLNRIIAHKDTLRGVALSGLTAGGPKTHKITVDLMEPVFKETCSSLPPELFRILEGCWNPVVTLAAVAYGFDIFDGSYPAKLTNIGHALTLHFTCVTENNTDDLCILNLNDTR
;
A
#
# COMPACT_ATOMS: atom_id res chain seq x y z
N MET A 1 -17.62 4.62 -10.43
CA MET A 1 -16.90 3.48 -11.04
C MET A 1 -17.31 3.31 -12.50
N GLU A 2 -18.56 2.95 -12.80
CA GLU A 2 -19.02 2.60 -14.17
C GLU A 2 -18.85 3.71 -15.21
N ALA A 3 -19.06 4.97 -14.84
CA ALA A 3 -18.92 6.10 -15.76
C ALA A 3 -17.48 6.28 -16.29
N PHE A 4 -16.47 5.94 -15.48
CA PHE A 4 -15.05 6.12 -15.83
C PHE A 4 -14.48 4.95 -16.64
N LYS A 5 -15.12 3.77 -16.59
CA LYS A 5 -14.68 2.52 -17.25
C LYS A 5 -13.17 2.23 -17.09
N PRO A 6 -12.64 2.27 -15.85
CA PRO A 6 -11.20 2.08 -15.63
C PRO A 6 -10.77 0.64 -15.87
N GLU A 7 -9.49 0.44 -16.15
CA GLU A 7 -8.86 -0.87 -16.25
C GLU A 7 -8.71 -1.55 -14.88
N ILE A 8 -8.49 -0.75 -13.81
CA ILE A 8 -8.32 -1.23 -12.43
C ILE A 8 -9.22 -0.41 -11.50
N VAL A 9 -9.91 -1.08 -10.60
CA VAL A 9 -10.72 -0.47 -9.53
C VAL A 9 -10.31 -1.05 -8.19
N LEU A 10 -9.95 -0.18 -7.26
CA LEU A 10 -9.80 -0.55 -5.86
C LEU A 10 -11.15 -0.43 -5.16
N THR A 11 -11.47 -1.42 -4.32
CA THR A 11 -12.66 -1.36 -3.45
C THR A 11 -12.52 -0.22 -2.46
N VAL A 12 -13.63 0.42 -2.11
CA VAL A 12 -13.61 1.50 -1.11
C VAL A 12 -13.13 0.95 0.25
N ALA A 13 -12.25 1.68 0.92
CA ALA A 13 -11.67 1.29 2.20
C ALA A 13 -11.52 2.49 3.15
N ASP A 14 -11.50 2.21 4.46
CA ASP A 14 -11.20 3.19 5.50
C ASP A 14 -9.69 3.15 5.80
N SER A 15 -8.87 3.60 4.86
CA SER A 15 -7.40 3.54 4.94
C SER A 15 -6.76 4.72 5.70
N LEU A 16 -7.55 5.64 6.25
CA LEU A 16 -7.07 6.75 7.08
C LEU A 16 -6.72 6.27 8.49
N ILE A 17 -5.70 5.41 8.56
CA ILE A 17 -5.10 4.83 9.77
C ILE A 17 -3.58 4.79 9.59
N SER A 18 -2.88 4.63 10.71
CA SER A 18 -1.42 4.64 10.83
C SER A 18 -0.96 3.77 12.00
N PHE A 19 0.35 3.63 12.15
CA PHE A 19 0.95 2.83 13.22
C PHE A 19 0.74 3.45 14.60
N THR A 20 0.40 4.74 14.65
CA THR A 20 0.11 5.46 15.91
C THR A 20 -1.34 5.31 16.36
N ASP A 21 -2.22 4.76 15.52
CA ASP A 21 -3.63 4.62 15.87
C ASP A 21 -3.88 3.50 16.88
N GLY A 22 -4.83 3.76 17.78
CA GLY A 22 -5.26 2.78 18.78
C GLY A 22 -6.07 1.64 18.16
N ILE A 23 -6.04 0.47 18.82
CA ILE A 23 -6.70 -0.76 18.34
C ILE A 23 -8.18 -0.57 17.99
N LYS A 24 -8.92 0.26 18.74
CA LYS A 24 -10.34 0.57 18.47
C LYS A 24 -10.54 1.25 17.12
N ARG A 25 -9.66 2.18 16.75
CA ARG A 25 -9.72 2.92 15.47
C ARG A 25 -9.38 2.00 14.31
N VAL A 26 -8.36 1.18 14.47
CA VAL A 26 -7.91 0.19 13.48
C VAL A 26 -8.99 -0.87 13.26
N SER A 27 -9.54 -1.47 14.31
CA SER A 27 -10.63 -2.45 14.19
C SER A 27 -11.83 -1.88 13.44
N LYS A 28 -12.24 -0.64 13.76
CA LYS A 28 -13.35 0.02 13.07
C LYS A 28 -13.08 0.26 11.59
N SER A 29 -11.82 0.58 11.24
CA SER A 29 -11.38 0.70 9.85
C SER A 29 -11.48 -0.64 9.11
N VAL A 30 -11.04 -1.73 9.74
CA VAL A 30 -11.15 -3.09 9.18
C VAL A 30 -12.62 -3.47 8.97
N ASP A 31 -13.47 -3.29 9.98
CA ASP A 31 -14.90 -3.64 9.89
C ASP A 31 -15.60 -2.88 8.76
N ARG A 32 -15.31 -1.58 8.60
CA ARG A 32 -15.83 -0.76 7.50
C ARG A 32 -15.32 -1.22 6.15
N THR A 33 -14.02 -1.49 6.03
CA THR A 33 -13.39 -1.92 4.78
C THR A 33 -13.94 -3.26 4.33
N CYS A 34 -14.07 -4.23 5.24
CA CYS A 34 -14.70 -5.52 4.96
C CYS A 34 -16.17 -5.37 4.55
N SER A 35 -16.94 -4.47 5.16
CA SER A 35 -18.32 -4.20 4.76
C SER A 35 -18.41 -3.57 3.35
N MET A 36 -17.51 -2.62 3.06
CA MET A 36 -17.44 -1.96 1.75
C MET A 36 -16.99 -2.91 0.64
N LEU A 37 -16.09 -3.85 0.94
CA LEU A 37 -15.68 -4.91 0.02
C LEU A 37 -16.89 -5.70 -0.50
N GLU A 38 -17.78 -6.14 0.39
CA GLU A 38 -18.99 -6.88 -0.02
C GLU A 38 -19.89 -6.07 -0.95
N ILE A 39 -20.10 -4.79 -0.62
CA ILE A 39 -20.91 -3.89 -1.41
C ILE A 39 -20.29 -3.69 -2.81
N CYS A 40 -18.97 -3.51 -2.86
CA CYS A 40 -18.23 -3.32 -4.11
C CYS A 40 -18.27 -4.58 -4.97
N ILE A 41 -18.03 -5.76 -4.39
CA ILE A 41 -18.10 -7.05 -5.11
C ILE A 41 -19.48 -7.28 -5.69
N LYS A 42 -20.54 -7.11 -4.88
CA LYS A 42 -21.92 -7.27 -5.35
C LYS A 42 -22.23 -6.32 -6.49
N ARG A 43 -21.79 -5.05 -6.39
CA ARG A 43 -22.01 -4.07 -7.46
C ARG A 43 -21.22 -4.43 -8.73
N TYR A 44 -19.96 -4.82 -8.58
CA TYR A 44 -19.08 -5.21 -9.68
C TYR A 44 -19.65 -6.41 -10.45
N GLN A 45 -20.07 -7.48 -9.77
CA GLN A 45 -20.64 -8.67 -10.39
C GLN A 45 -21.94 -8.39 -11.17
N ASN A 46 -22.72 -7.41 -10.73
CA ASN A 46 -23.98 -7.01 -11.39
C ASN A 46 -23.77 -5.93 -12.48
N SER A 47 -22.54 -5.48 -12.71
CA SER A 47 -22.26 -4.38 -13.63
C SER A 47 -21.76 -4.89 -14.99
N PRO A 48 -22.55 -4.78 -16.07
CA PRO A 48 -22.07 -5.12 -17.41
C PRO A 48 -20.96 -4.17 -17.90
N GLN A 49 -20.85 -2.96 -17.35
CA GLN A 49 -19.85 -1.98 -17.75
C GLN A 49 -18.45 -2.28 -17.19
N LEU A 50 -18.33 -3.13 -16.17
CA LEU A 50 -17.07 -3.42 -15.46
C LEU A 50 -16.50 -4.81 -15.77
N GLN A 51 -17.05 -5.54 -16.75
CA GLN A 51 -16.64 -6.92 -17.06
C GLN A 51 -15.17 -7.05 -17.51
N ASN A 52 -14.60 -5.97 -18.06
CA ASN A 52 -13.20 -5.89 -18.47
C ASN A 52 -12.30 -5.14 -17.46
N THR A 53 -12.83 -4.80 -16.28
CA THR A 53 -12.11 -4.08 -15.23
C THR A 53 -11.54 -5.08 -14.22
N ALA A 54 -10.29 -4.94 -13.81
CA ALA A 54 -9.73 -5.68 -12.70
C ALA A 54 -10.21 -5.10 -11.36
N LEU A 55 -10.96 -5.89 -10.58
CA LEU A 55 -11.34 -5.51 -9.21
C LEU A 55 -10.22 -5.88 -8.22
N VAL A 56 -9.81 -4.91 -7.41
CA VAL A 56 -8.75 -5.03 -6.41
C VAL A 56 -9.32 -4.82 -5.02
N GLY A 57 -9.13 -5.80 -4.15
CA GLY A 57 -9.53 -5.69 -2.75
C GLY A 57 -8.48 -4.93 -1.93
N VAL A 58 -8.91 -4.12 -0.97
CA VAL A 58 -7.98 -3.33 -0.14
C VAL A 58 -7.82 -3.96 1.25
N ILE A 59 -6.57 -4.15 1.65
CA ILE A 59 -6.16 -4.66 2.95
C ILE A 59 -5.79 -3.46 3.84
N VAL A 60 -6.41 -3.39 5.01
CA VAL A 60 -6.10 -2.46 6.09
C VAL A 60 -5.78 -3.23 7.37
N GLY A 61 -5.44 -2.52 8.45
CA GLY A 61 -5.04 -3.13 9.73
C GLY A 61 -3.75 -2.55 10.30
N SER A 62 -3.04 -1.72 9.52
CA SER A 62 -1.82 -1.03 9.95
C SER A 62 -0.79 -2.04 10.50
N ASP A 63 -0.15 -1.76 11.64
CA ASP A 63 0.78 -2.63 12.37
C ASP A 63 0.08 -3.72 13.23
N ARG A 64 -1.25 -3.74 13.29
CA ARG A 64 -2.02 -4.66 14.12
C ARG A 64 -2.26 -5.98 13.38
N LYS A 65 -1.33 -6.93 13.55
CA LYS A 65 -1.35 -8.27 12.95
C LYS A 65 -2.74 -8.93 12.93
N GLU A 66 -3.40 -9.08 14.08
CA GLU A 66 -4.72 -9.72 14.16
C GLU A 66 -5.79 -9.01 13.31
N GLN A 67 -5.71 -7.68 13.21
CA GLN A 67 -6.67 -6.90 12.40
C GLN A 67 -6.36 -7.04 10.90
N ARG A 68 -5.08 -7.08 10.52
CA ARG A 68 -4.67 -7.39 9.15
C ARG A 68 -5.10 -8.79 8.74
N GLU A 69 -4.89 -9.81 9.59
CA GLU A 69 -5.32 -11.18 9.34
C GLU A 69 -6.83 -11.27 9.15
N ARG A 70 -7.63 -10.57 9.97
CA ARG A 70 -9.09 -10.47 9.75
C ARG A 70 -9.43 -9.89 8.38
N CYS A 71 -8.74 -8.84 7.95
CA CYS A 71 -8.95 -8.21 6.65
C CYS A 71 -8.53 -9.14 5.51
N LEU A 72 -7.34 -9.76 5.61
CA LEU A 72 -6.78 -10.73 4.66
C LEU A 72 -7.73 -11.92 4.46
N ASN A 73 -8.22 -12.53 5.54
CA ASN A 73 -9.15 -13.65 5.47
C ASN A 73 -10.43 -13.26 4.71
N ARG A 74 -10.91 -12.02 4.88
CA ARG A 74 -12.07 -11.54 4.14
C ARG A 74 -11.78 -11.37 2.65
N ILE A 75 -10.59 -10.87 2.30
CA ILE A 75 -10.13 -10.71 0.92
C ILE A 75 -9.97 -12.08 0.24
N ILE A 76 -9.32 -13.04 0.91
CA ILE A 76 -9.07 -14.39 0.40
C ILE A 76 -10.39 -15.13 0.12
N ALA A 77 -11.42 -14.90 0.93
CA ALA A 77 -12.76 -15.46 0.70
C ALA A 77 -13.38 -15.04 -0.65
N HIS A 78 -12.87 -13.98 -1.28
CA HIS A 78 -13.35 -13.45 -2.56
C HIS A 78 -12.31 -13.52 -3.69
N LYS A 79 -11.24 -14.30 -3.51
CA LYS A 79 -10.11 -14.37 -4.45
C LYS A 79 -10.52 -14.67 -5.90
N ASP A 80 -11.59 -15.44 -6.11
CA ASP A 80 -12.03 -15.82 -7.46
C ASP A 80 -12.68 -14.64 -8.23
N THR A 81 -13.22 -13.66 -7.49
CA THR A 81 -13.76 -12.42 -8.08
C THR A 81 -12.68 -11.35 -8.23
N LEU A 82 -11.74 -11.29 -7.30
CA LEU A 82 -10.65 -10.30 -7.33
C LEU A 82 -9.60 -10.66 -8.40
N ARG A 83 -8.83 -9.66 -8.80
CA ARG A 83 -7.66 -9.81 -9.68
C ARG A 83 -6.37 -9.34 -9.03
N GLY A 84 -6.48 -8.56 -7.97
CA GLY A 84 -5.35 -8.13 -7.17
C GLY A 84 -5.78 -7.68 -5.79
N VAL A 85 -4.80 -7.28 -4.99
CA VAL A 85 -5.00 -6.70 -3.67
C VAL A 85 -4.11 -5.49 -3.49
N ALA A 86 -4.55 -4.52 -2.69
CA ALA A 86 -3.78 -3.35 -2.32
C ALA A 86 -3.58 -3.30 -0.81
N LEU A 87 -2.33 -3.18 -0.35
CA LEU A 87 -2.04 -2.92 1.06
C LEU A 87 -2.05 -1.41 1.30
N SER A 88 -2.90 -0.97 2.23
CA SER A 88 -3.18 0.44 2.51
C SER A 88 -3.22 0.74 4.00
N GLY A 89 -3.25 2.02 4.35
CA GLY A 89 -3.36 2.47 5.75
C GLY A 89 -2.16 2.13 6.62
N LEU A 90 -0.96 2.09 6.03
CA LEU A 90 0.30 2.00 6.77
C LEU A 90 0.79 3.38 7.22
N THR A 91 0.45 4.41 6.45
CA THR A 91 0.87 5.80 6.70
C THR A 91 -0.34 6.71 6.58
N ALA A 92 -0.49 7.67 7.49
CA ALA A 92 -1.55 8.67 7.39
C ALA A 92 -1.16 9.86 6.46
N GLY A 93 -0.19 9.67 5.55
CA GLY A 93 0.28 10.74 4.64
C GLY A 93 1.01 11.93 5.30
N GLY A 94 1.23 11.88 6.62
CA GLY A 94 1.85 12.97 7.38
C GLY A 94 3.37 13.13 7.16
N PRO A 95 3.99 14.19 7.71
CA PRO A 95 5.42 14.49 7.53
C PRO A 95 6.37 13.39 8.01
N LYS A 96 5.89 12.43 8.80
CA LYS A 96 6.68 11.29 9.29
C LYS A 96 6.75 10.13 8.30
N THR A 97 6.03 10.16 7.16
CA THR A 97 6.08 9.07 6.16
C THR A 97 7.48 8.84 5.59
N HIS A 98 8.32 9.88 5.57
CA HIS A 98 9.69 9.82 5.04
C HIS A 98 10.66 9.05 5.97
N LYS A 99 10.29 8.83 7.24
CA LYS A 99 11.12 8.16 8.27
C LYS A 99 10.76 6.69 8.47
N ILE A 100 10.03 6.09 7.53
CA ILE A 100 9.69 4.68 7.61
C ILE A 100 10.88 3.85 7.16
N THR A 101 11.34 2.98 8.05
CA THR A 101 12.45 2.06 7.81
C THR A 101 11.95 0.72 7.29
N VAL A 102 12.83 -0.03 6.65
CA VAL A 102 12.53 -1.40 6.18
C VAL A 102 12.16 -2.30 7.36
N ASP A 103 12.91 -2.23 8.48
CA ASP A 103 12.66 -3.04 9.68
C ASP A 103 11.23 -2.90 10.21
N LEU A 104 10.66 -1.70 10.11
CA LEU A 104 9.29 -1.44 10.55
C LEU A 104 8.25 -2.07 9.61
N MET A 105 8.55 -2.14 8.31
CA MET A 105 7.63 -2.64 7.27
C MET A 105 7.76 -4.14 7.02
N GLU A 106 8.94 -4.72 7.19
CA GLU A 106 9.22 -6.12 6.89
C GLU A 106 8.21 -7.10 7.53
N PRO A 107 7.85 -6.99 8.82
CA PRO A 107 6.85 -7.87 9.43
C PRO A 107 5.49 -7.78 8.74
N VAL A 108 5.11 -6.57 8.30
CA VAL A 108 3.86 -6.30 7.60
C VAL A 108 3.88 -6.93 6.20
N PHE A 109 4.95 -6.70 5.45
CA PHE A 109 5.11 -7.22 4.09
C PHE A 109 5.14 -8.73 4.07
N LYS A 110 5.92 -9.34 4.96
CA LYS A 110 6.06 -10.79 5.08
C LYS A 110 4.72 -11.45 5.40
N GLU A 111 4.00 -10.96 6.41
CA GLU A 111 2.69 -11.51 6.79
C GLU A 111 1.66 -11.37 5.66
N THR A 112 1.58 -10.17 5.08
CA THR A 112 0.63 -9.86 4.00
C THR A 112 0.88 -10.76 2.78
N CYS A 113 2.11 -10.79 2.28
CA CYS A 113 2.41 -11.49 1.03
C CYS A 113 2.40 -13.02 1.18
N SER A 114 2.80 -13.56 2.33
CA SER A 114 2.77 -15.02 2.58
C SER A 114 1.35 -15.59 2.73
N SER A 115 0.38 -14.75 3.08
CA SER A 115 -1.02 -15.16 3.24
C SER A 115 -1.83 -15.09 1.94
N LEU A 116 -1.32 -14.40 0.92
CA LEU A 116 -2.06 -14.10 -0.30
C LEU A 116 -1.86 -15.18 -1.37
N PRO A 117 -2.92 -15.56 -2.11
CA PRO A 117 -2.78 -16.43 -3.27
C PRO A 117 -1.81 -15.83 -4.32
N PRO A 118 -0.96 -16.65 -4.95
CA PRO A 118 0.06 -16.18 -5.90
C PRO A 118 -0.50 -15.53 -7.17
N GLU A 119 -1.74 -15.85 -7.54
CA GLU A 119 -2.43 -15.35 -8.73
C GLU A 119 -2.90 -13.89 -8.63
N LEU A 120 -2.96 -13.33 -7.42
CA LEU A 120 -3.38 -11.94 -7.20
C LEU A 120 -2.16 -11.03 -7.23
N PHE A 121 -2.16 -10.05 -8.14
CA PHE A 121 -1.13 -9.01 -8.11
C PHE A 121 -1.28 -8.14 -6.86
N ARG A 122 -0.17 -7.61 -6.36
CA ARG A 122 -0.09 -6.92 -5.07
C ARG A 122 0.34 -5.47 -5.28
N ILE A 123 -0.54 -4.54 -4.92
CA ILE A 123 -0.26 -3.10 -4.88
C ILE A 123 0.19 -2.73 -3.47
N LEU A 124 1.28 -1.97 -3.35
CA LEU A 124 1.61 -1.25 -2.12
C LEU A 124 1.22 0.22 -2.30
N GLU A 125 0.15 0.65 -1.63
CA GLU A 125 -0.24 2.07 -1.64
C GLU A 125 0.65 2.88 -0.68
N GLY A 126 1.11 4.05 -1.13
CA GLY A 126 1.78 5.02 -0.28
C GLY A 126 3.04 5.63 -0.91
N CYS A 127 3.45 6.75 -0.31
CA CYS A 127 4.61 7.50 -0.76
C CYS A 127 5.90 6.92 -0.16
N TRP A 128 6.47 5.89 -0.80
CA TRP A 128 7.61 5.13 -0.30
C TRP A 128 8.95 5.61 -0.87
N ASN A 129 9.98 5.61 -0.01
CA ASN A 129 11.34 5.84 -0.45
C ASN A 129 11.87 4.61 -1.24
N PRO A 130 12.94 4.77 -2.05
CA PRO A 130 13.46 3.67 -2.88
C PRO A 130 13.85 2.41 -2.11
N VAL A 131 14.39 2.56 -0.88
CA VAL A 131 14.84 1.43 -0.06
C VAL A 131 13.64 0.58 0.38
N VAL A 132 12.55 1.21 0.83
CA VAL A 132 11.30 0.53 1.20
C VAL A 132 10.63 -0.09 -0.03
N THR A 133 10.64 0.59 -1.18
CA THR A 133 10.13 0.03 -2.44
C THR A 133 10.88 -1.23 -2.85
N LEU A 134 12.21 -1.23 -2.80
CA LEU A 134 13.02 -2.42 -3.11
C LEU A 134 12.77 -3.57 -2.12
N ALA A 135 12.64 -3.26 -0.83
CA ALA A 135 12.28 -4.28 0.15
C ALA A 135 10.89 -4.87 -0.16
N ALA A 136 9.90 -4.05 -0.46
CA ALA A 136 8.56 -4.51 -0.82
C ALA A 136 8.56 -5.40 -2.08
N VAL A 137 9.34 -5.06 -3.11
CA VAL A 137 9.55 -5.93 -4.28
C VAL A 137 10.09 -7.30 -3.85
N ALA A 138 11.08 -7.33 -2.94
CA ALA A 138 11.64 -8.58 -2.45
C ALA A 138 10.63 -9.46 -1.67
N TYR A 139 9.57 -8.87 -1.10
CA TYR A 139 8.47 -9.62 -0.48
C TYR A 139 7.32 -9.96 -1.44
N GLY A 140 7.38 -9.52 -2.70
CA GLY A 140 6.41 -9.90 -3.74
C GLY A 140 5.32 -8.87 -4.05
N PHE A 141 5.56 -7.59 -3.74
CA PHE A 141 4.72 -6.49 -4.25
C PHE A 141 5.08 -6.17 -5.71
N ASP A 142 4.04 -5.94 -6.53
CA ASP A 142 4.16 -5.81 -7.98
C ASP A 142 3.96 -4.36 -8.47
N ILE A 143 3.11 -3.60 -7.79
CA ILE A 143 2.69 -2.25 -8.21
C ILE A 143 2.87 -1.25 -7.08
N PHE A 144 3.40 -0.08 -7.40
CA PHE A 144 3.69 1.02 -6.48
C PHE A 144 3.18 2.34 -7.08
N ASP A 145 2.88 3.33 -6.23
CA ASP A 145 2.61 4.68 -6.72
C ASP A 145 3.89 5.50 -6.91
N GLY A 146 3.84 6.44 -7.86
CA GLY A 146 4.95 7.33 -8.20
C GLY A 146 4.94 8.66 -7.44
N SER A 147 4.29 8.77 -6.28
CA SER A 147 4.13 10.06 -5.59
C SER A 147 5.40 10.53 -4.89
N TYR A 148 6.31 9.63 -4.50
CA TYR A 148 7.53 10.00 -3.77
C TYR A 148 8.45 10.96 -4.53
N PRO A 149 8.81 10.72 -5.81
CA PRO A 149 9.58 11.69 -6.60
C PRO A 149 8.89 13.06 -6.73
N ALA A 150 7.57 13.08 -6.91
CA ALA A 150 6.80 14.32 -7.01
C ALA A 150 6.83 15.10 -5.67
N LYS A 151 6.71 14.39 -4.55
CA LYS A 151 6.79 14.99 -3.21
C LYS A 151 8.16 15.61 -2.95
N LEU A 152 9.25 14.93 -3.32
CA LEU A 152 10.61 15.47 -3.22
C LEU A 152 10.79 16.72 -4.09
N THR A 153 10.32 16.67 -5.33
CA THR A 153 10.39 17.82 -6.25
C THR A 153 9.72 19.06 -5.65
N ASN A 154 8.53 18.89 -5.06
CA ASN A 154 7.77 19.99 -4.45
C ASN A 154 8.45 20.64 -3.24
N ILE A 155 9.40 19.96 -2.60
CA ILE A 155 10.19 20.49 -1.49
C ILE A 155 11.62 20.87 -1.92
N GLY A 156 11.89 20.96 -3.22
CA GLY A 156 13.21 21.31 -3.76
C GLY A 156 14.27 20.23 -3.50
N HIS A 157 13.88 18.96 -3.55
CA HIS A 157 14.80 17.83 -3.46
C HIS A 157 14.78 17.02 -4.76
N ALA A 158 15.92 16.44 -5.12
CA ALA A 158 16.07 15.55 -6.26
C ALA A 158 16.51 14.16 -5.80
N LEU A 159 15.97 13.12 -6.46
CA LEU A 159 16.49 11.77 -6.31
C LEU A 159 17.84 11.65 -7.02
N THR A 160 18.83 11.10 -6.33
CA THR A 160 20.13 10.79 -6.90
C THR A 160 20.26 9.30 -7.17
N LEU A 161 20.81 8.94 -8.33
CA LEU A 161 21.08 7.56 -8.70
C LEU A 161 22.44 7.13 -8.15
N HIS A 162 22.51 6.83 -6.86
CA HIS A 162 23.66 6.16 -6.27
C HIS A 162 23.37 4.66 -6.14
N PHE A 163 23.79 3.87 -7.14
CA PHE A 163 23.62 2.42 -7.18
C PHE A 163 24.67 1.65 -6.37
N THR A 164 25.60 2.35 -5.71
CA THR A 164 26.50 1.71 -4.75
C THR A 164 25.67 1.28 -3.55
N CYS A 165 25.26 0.01 -3.54
CA CYS A 165 24.66 -0.63 -2.38
C CYS A 165 25.62 -0.47 -1.20
N VAL A 166 25.37 0.52 -0.34
CA VAL A 166 26.17 0.70 0.87
C VAL A 166 25.77 -0.39 1.84
N THR A 167 26.56 -1.46 1.85
CA THR A 167 26.75 -2.27 3.05
C THR A 167 27.33 -1.33 4.10
N GLU A 168 26.49 -0.80 5.00
CA GLU A 168 26.80 -0.20 6.32
C GLU A 168 25.93 1.02 6.63
N ASN A 169 24.94 0.81 7.51
CA ASN A 169 24.46 1.67 8.61
C ASN A 169 24.16 3.18 8.41
N ASN A 170 24.16 3.75 7.21
CA ASN A 170 23.79 5.15 6.99
C ASN A 170 22.82 5.31 5.80
N THR A 171 21.55 4.98 6.02
CA THR A 171 20.52 4.87 4.98
C THR A 171 19.77 6.17 4.66
N ASP A 172 19.88 7.20 5.50
CA ASP A 172 18.85 8.25 5.50
C ASP A 172 19.07 9.36 4.46
N ASP A 173 20.30 9.56 3.96
CA ASP A 173 20.63 10.72 3.09
C ASP A 173 21.30 10.37 1.74
N LEU A 174 21.57 9.10 1.43
CA LEU A 174 22.42 8.75 0.27
C LEU A 174 21.76 8.98 -1.10
N CYS A 175 20.43 9.00 -1.17
CA CYS A 175 19.68 9.03 -2.43
C CYS A 175 18.92 10.34 -2.67
N ILE A 176 19.12 11.36 -1.83
CA ILE A 176 18.38 12.62 -1.90
C ILE A 176 19.36 13.80 -1.91
N LEU A 177 19.28 14.63 -2.95
CA LEU A 177 19.98 15.90 -3.03
C LEU A 177 19.02 17.04 -2.65
N ASN A 178 19.35 17.79 -1.60
CA ASN A 178 18.62 19.02 -1.25
C ASN A 178 19.10 20.17 -2.14
N LEU A 179 18.25 20.65 -3.05
CA LEU A 179 18.57 21.74 -3.98
C LEU A 179 18.43 23.12 -3.34
N ASN A 180 17.83 23.21 -2.16
CA ASN A 180 17.73 24.45 -1.40
C ASN A 180 18.97 24.71 -0.52
N ASP A 181 19.88 23.74 -0.43
CA ASP A 181 21.11 23.88 0.34
C ASP A 181 22.08 24.80 -0.43
N THR A 182 21.95 26.10 -0.19
CA THR A 182 22.92 27.09 -0.67
C THR A 182 24.19 26.99 0.17
N ARG A 183 25.11 26.12 -0.24
CA ARG A 183 26.51 26.24 0.15
C ARG A 183 27.12 27.53 -0.39
#